data_AF-A0A2N5A6Y6-F1
#
_entry.id   AF-A0A2N5A6Y6-F1
#
_cell.length_a   1.000
_cell.length_b   1.000
_cell.length_c   1.000
_cell.angle_alpha   90.00
_cell.angle_beta   90.00
_cell.angle_gamma   90.00
#
_symmetry.space_group_name_H-M   'P 1'
#
loop_
_entity.id
_entity.type
_entity.pdbx_description
1 polymer ?
#
loop_
_entity_poly.entity_id
_entity_poly.type
_entity_poly.pdbx_seq_one_letter_code
_entity_poly.pdbx_strand_id
1 'polypeptide(L)'
;MLLIARRTALAAALLLVMPVTVWLSGWLWQPGLPVAMLKTLWWVTETVTQPWGIITHVALCGWFLWCLRYRLRAALILFLILAAAILVGQGVKSWVKARVQEPRPFVIWLENSRQVPVTQFYALKRKERAKLVHAQLAQAQDIPPFLRKHWQKETGFAFPSGHTMFAASWALLAAGLLWPRRRWGTVAVL
;
A
#
# COMPACT_ATOMS: atom_id res chain seq x y z
N MET A 1 -0.38 -7.21 28.79
CA MET A 1 -0.47 -7.58 27.36
C MET A 1 -1.86 -7.33 26.78
N LEU A 2 -2.94 -7.71 27.47
CA LEU A 2 -4.35 -7.48 27.07
C LEU A 2 -4.68 -6.04 26.64
N LEU A 3 -4.20 -5.02 27.35
CA LEU A 3 -4.49 -3.62 26.99
C LEU A 3 -3.81 -3.17 25.69
N ILE A 4 -2.64 -3.72 25.34
CA ILE A 4 -1.99 -3.43 24.06
C ILE A 4 -2.79 -4.09 22.93
N ALA A 5 -3.14 -5.36 23.10
CA ALA A 5 -3.95 -6.12 22.16
C ALA A 5 -5.32 -5.46 21.92
N ARG A 6 -5.96 -4.93 22.96
CA ARG A 6 -7.24 -4.21 22.85
C ARG A 6 -7.09 -2.95 22.00
N ARG A 7 -6.02 -2.17 22.17
CA ARG A 7 -5.79 -0.96 21.36
C ARG A 7 -5.49 -1.29 19.91
N THR A 8 -4.66 -2.31 19.66
CA THR A 8 -4.39 -2.76 18.29
C THR A 8 -5.64 -3.32 17.62
N ALA A 9 -6.50 -4.03 18.37
CA ALA A 9 -7.77 -4.54 17.85
C ALA A 9 -8.74 -3.39 17.49
N LEU A 10 -8.85 -2.38 18.35
CA LEU A 10 -9.67 -1.20 18.05
C LEU A 10 -9.14 -0.41 16.84
N ALA A 11 -7.83 -0.22 16.75
CA ALA A 11 -7.21 0.42 15.60
C ALA A 11 -7.40 -0.40 14.31
N ALA A 12 -7.30 -1.73 14.39
CA ALA A 12 -7.59 -2.61 13.25
C ALA A 12 -9.05 -2.50 12.82
N ALA A 13 -9.99 -2.50 13.76
CA ALA A 13 -11.41 -2.29 13.48
C ALA A 13 -11.64 -0.93 12.79
N LEU A 14 -10.99 0.14 13.27
CA LEU A 14 -11.08 1.47 12.68
C LEU A 14 -10.51 1.52 11.25
N LEU A 15 -9.35 0.90 11.02
CA LEU A 15 -8.74 0.80 9.68
C LEU A 15 -9.60 -0.01 8.70
N LEU A 16 -10.44 -0.93 9.20
CA LEU A 16 -11.35 -1.72 8.37
C LEU A 16 -12.63 -0.97 7.98
N VAL A 17 -13.03 0.08 8.69
CA VAL A 17 -14.28 0.81 8.41
C VAL A 17 -14.32 1.31 6.96
N MET A 18 -13.28 2.01 6.51
CA MET A 18 -13.22 2.58 5.17
C MET A 18 -13.22 1.50 4.05
N PRO A 19 -12.32 0.49 4.04
CA PRO A 19 -12.34 -0.51 2.98
C PRO A 19 -13.60 -1.37 2.99
N VAL A 20 -14.17 -1.69 4.16
CA VAL A 20 -15.43 -2.46 4.24
C VAL A 20 -16.61 -1.65 3.70
N THR A 21 -16.69 -0.36 4.01
CA THR A 21 -17.77 0.49 3.48
C THR A 21 -17.67 0.67 1.96
N VAL A 22 -16.47 0.83 1.41
CA VAL A 22 -16.24 0.88 -0.05
C VAL A 22 -16.57 -0.46 -0.71
N TRP A 23 -16.24 -1.59 -0.05
CA TRP A 23 -16.57 -2.91 -0.57
C TRP A 23 -18.09 -3.16 -0.59
N LEU A 24 -18.78 -2.83 0.50
CA LEU A 24 -20.24 -3.00 0.63
C LEU A 24 -21.03 -2.06 -0.29
N SER A 25 -20.48 -0.91 -0.66
CA SER A 25 -21.14 0.01 -1.60
C SER A 25 -21.09 -0.48 -3.06
N GLY A 26 -20.28 -1.50 -3.36
CA GLY A 26 -20.08 -1.97 -4.73
C GLY A 26 -19.38 -0.94 -5.63
N TRP A 27 -18.73 0.06 -5.03
CA TRP A 27 -18.07 1.12 -5.79
C TRP A 27 -16.94 0.56 -6.65
N LEU A 28 -16.98 0.87 -7.95
CA LEU A 28 -15.95 0.50 -8.91
C LEU A 28 -15.18 1.75 -9.32
N TRP A 29 -13.85 1.58 -9.45
CA TRP A 29 -13.00 2.67 -9.91
C TRP A 29 -13.34 3.05 -11.36
N GLN A 30 -13.41 4.36 -11.61
CA GLN A 30 -13.57 4.95 -12.93
C GLN A 30 -12.56 6.10 -13.10
N PRO A 31 -12.08 6.37 -14.33
CA PRO A 31 -11.29 7.57 -14.60
C PRO A 31 -12.16 8.83 -14.47
N GLY A 32 -11.52 10.00 -14.36
CA GLY A 32 -12.22 11.30 -14.34
C GLY A 32 -12.12 12.08 -13.03
N LEU A 33 -11.39 11.56 -12.03
CA LEU A 33 -11.05 12.35 -10.85
C LEU A 33 -10.21 13.58 -11.21
N PRO A 34 -10.42 14.74 -10.54
CA PRO A 34 -9.61 15.92 -10.76
C PRO A 34 -8.12 15.64 -10.60
N VAL A 35 -7.29 16.19 -11.48
CA VAL A 35 -5.84 15.97 -11.49
C VAL A 35 -5.20 16.31 -10.15
N ALA A 36 -5.69 17.36 -9.48
CA ALA A 36 -5.23 17.74 -8.14
C ALA A 36 -5.45 16.63 -7.11
N MET A 37 -6.63 16.00 -7.10
CA MET A 37 -6.96 14.90 -6.18
C MET A 37 -6.14 13.65 -6.48
N LEU A 38 -6.00 13.29 -7.77
CA LEU A 38 -5.13 12.19 -8.21
C LEU A 38 -3.68 12.40 -7.79
N LYS A 39 -3.19 13.64 -7.89
CA LYS A 39 -1.83 14.00 -7.47
C LYS A 39 -1.67 13.86 -5.96
N THR A 40 -2.63 14.30 -5.15
CA THR A 40 -2.59 14.12 -3.68
C THR A 40 -2.56 12.64 -3.30
N LEU A 41 -3.43 11.81 -3.88
CA LEU A 41 -3.44 10.36 -3.63
C LEU A 41 -2.13 9.70 -4.08
N TRP A 42 -1.57 10.16 -5.20
CA TRP A 42 -0.28 9.69 -5.67
C TRP A 42 0.85 10.06 -4.70
N TRP A 43 0.88 11.28 -4.16
CA TRP A 43 1.86 11.69 -3.15
C TRP A 43 1.78 10.82 -1.89
N VAL A 44 0.57 10.56 -1.38
CA VAL A 44 0.37 9.64 -0.25
C VAL A 44 0.93 8.26 -0.57
N THR A 45 0.65 7.73 -1.77
CA THR A 45 1.17 6.44 -2.23
C THR A 45 2.70 6.44 -2.35
N GLU A 46 3.29 7.53 -2.83
CA GLU A 46 4.73 7.67 -2.97
C GLU A 46 5.44 7.65 -1.62
N THR A 47 4.82 8.13 -0.52
CA THR A 47 5.44 8.06 0.82
C THR A 47 5.78 6.64 1.27
N VAL A 48 5.14 5.62 0.69
CA VAL A 48 5.41 4.20 0.96
C VAL A 48 6.15 3.53 -0.22
N THR A 49 6.15 4.16 -1.39
CA THR A 49 6.76 3.60 -2.62
C THR A 49 8.26 3.86 -2.66
N GLN A 50 9.04 2.90 -3.15
CA GLN A 50 10.47 3.06 -3.37
C GLN A 50 10.77 4.17 -4.41
N PRO A 51 11.65 5.15 -4.12
CA PRO A 51 12.62 5.17 -3.00
C PRO A 51 12.14 5.85 -1.70
N TRP A 52 11.14 6.74 -1.76
CA TRP A 52 10.69 7.57 -0.62
C TRP A 52 10.20 6.72 0.58
N GLY A 53 9.64 5.54 0.32
CA GLY A 53 9.26 4.57 1.34
C GLY A 53 10.38 4.17 2.28
N ILE A 54 11.65 4.12 1.82
CA ILE A 54 12.80 3.86 2.71
C ILE A 54 12.97 5.00 3.69
N ILE A 55 12.89 6.24 3.21
CA ILE A 55 13.07 7.44 4.03
C ILE A 55 11.98 7.48 5.11
N THR A 56 10.71 7.28 4.73
CA THR A 56 9.59 7.20 5.67
C THR A 56 9.81 6.08 6.70
N HIS A 57 10.25 4.90 6.25
CA HIS A 57 10.51 3.77 7.15
C HIS A 57 11.62 4.07 8.16
N VAL A 58 12.76 4.60 7.71
CA VAL A 58 13.90 4.93 8.57
C VAL A 58 13.54 6.03 9.55
N ALA A 59 12.83 7.07 9.10
CA ALA A 59 12.35 8.15 9.96
C ALA A 59 11.39 7.64 11.04
N LEU A 60 10.43 6.78 10.68
CA LEU A 60 9.51 6.16 11.64
C LEU A 60 10.24 5.22 12.60
N CYS A 61 11.19 4.42 12.14
CA CYS A 61 12.03 3.58 13.01
C CYS A 61 12.78 4.44 14.04
N GLY A 62 13.45 5.51 13.61
CA GLY A 62 14.15 6.43 14.52
C GLY A 62 13.21 7.07 15.53
N TRP A 63 12.04 7.56 15.06
CA TRP A 63 11.03 8.16 15.91
C TRP A 63 10.45 7.18 16.94
N PHE A 64 10.18 5.94 16.55
CA PHE A 64 9.68 4.90 17.45
C PHE A 64 10.75 4.47 18.46
N LEU A 65 12.01 4.33 18.05
CA LEU A 65 13.12 4.06 18.97
C LEU A 65 13.26 5.18 20.01
N TRP A 66 13.13 6.44 19.59
CA TRP A 66 13.09 7.59 20.50
C TRP A 66 11.91 7.53 21.47
N CYS A 67 10.69 7.27 20.96
CA CYS A 67 9.49 7.15 21.80
C CYS A 67 9.56 5.95 22.76
N LEU A 68 10.26 4.89 22.39
CA LEU A 68 10.42 3.66 23.16
C LEU A 68 11.74 3.60 23.95
N ARG A 69 12.48 4.71 24.06
CA ARG A 69 13.84 4.76 24.65
C ARG A 69 13.97 4.14 26.04
N TYR A 70 12.93 4.27 26.87
CA TYR A 70 12.90 3.69 28.22
C TYR A 70 12.82 2.15 28.24
N ARG A 71 12.56 1.51 27.10
CA ARG A 71 12.58 0.05 26.92
C ARG A 71 13.29 -0.34 25.62
N LEU A 72 14.46 0.26 25.37
CA LEU A 72 15.18 0.14 24.09
C LEU A 72 15.46 -1.31 23.69
N ARG A 73 15.87 -2.18 24.63
CA ARG A 73 16.11 -3.61 24.35
C ARG A 73 14.86 -4.30 23.76
N ALA A 74 13.69 -4.08 24.34
CA ALA A 74 12.44 -4.63 23.85
C ALA A 74 12.02 -4.02 22.50
N ALA A 75 12.30 -2.73 22.29
CA ALA A 75 12.04 -2.07 21.01
C ALA A 75 12.90 -2.65 19.89
N LEU A 76 14.20 -2.89 20.14
CA LEU A 76 15.10 -3.51 19.17
C LEU A 76 14.66 -4.93 18.82
N ILE A 77 14.27 -5.74 19.80
CA ILE A 77 13.72 -7.09 19.56
C ILE A 77 12.46 -7.02 18.71
N LEU A 78 11.55 -6.07 18.99
CA LEU A 78 10.34 -5.86 18.19
C LEU A 78 10.69 -5.51 16.74
N PHE A 79 11.65 -4.61 16.51
CA PHE A 79 12.08 -4.25 15.16
C PHE A 79 12.75 -5.42 14.42
N LEU A 80 13.50 -6.27 15.12
CA LEU A 80 14.05 -7.50 14.54
C LEU A 80 12.93 -8.47 14.12
N ILE A 81 11.91 -8.67 14.96
CA ILE A 81 10.75 -9.50 14.63
C ILE A 81 10.01 -8.94 13.42
N LEU A 82 9.79 -7.62 13.37
CA LEU A 82 9.14 -6.97 12.22
C LEU A 82 9.97 -7.10 10.95
N ALA A 83 11.29 -6.95 11.02
CA ALA A 83 12.19 -7.13 9.88
C ALA A 83 12.13 -8.57 9.35
N ALA A 84 12.17 -9.56 10.25
CA ALA A 84 12.01 -10.97 9.89
C ALA A 84 10.64 -11.23 9.25
N ALA A 85 9.55 -10.69 9.82
CA ALA A 85 8.21 -10.82 9.27
C ALA A 85 8.07 -10.18 7.88
N ILE A 86 8.71 -9.02 7.64
CA ILE A 86 8.74 -8.38 6.32
C ILE A 86 9.48 -9.26 5.30
N LEU A 87 10.64 -9.83 5.67
CA LEU A 87 11.40 -10.73 4.80
C LEU A 87 10.59 -11.97 4.42
N VAL A 88 9.97 -12.63 5.41
CA VAL A 88 9.05 -13.75 5.17
C VAL A 88 7.87 -13.31 4.30
N GLY A 89 7.31 -12.13 4.57
CA GLY A 89 6.20 -11.55 3.82
C GLY A 89 6.52 -11.30 2.34
N GLN A 90 7.76 -10.96 1.98
CA GLN A 90 8.16 -10.86 0.56
C GLN A 90 8.15 -12.23 -0.14
N GLY A 91 8.56 -13.29 0.57
CA GLY A 91 8.47 -14.67 0.09
C GLY A 91 7.01 -15.09 -0.13
N VAL A 92 6.17 -14.91 0.88
CA VAL A 92 4.73 -15.22 0.82
C VAL A 92 4.04 -14.42 -0.28
N LYS A 93 4.35 -13.12 -0.41
CA LYS A 93 3.80 -12.26 -1.48
C LYS A 93 4.08 -12.81 -2.86
N SER A 94 5.29 -13.33 -3.10
CA SER A 94 5.67 -13.89 -4.39
C SER A 94 4.89 -15.18 -4.69
N TRP A 95 4.66 -16.00 -3.67
CA TRP A 95 3.84 -17.20 -3.77
C TRP A 95 2.35 -16.91 -3.97
N VAL A 96 1.76 -15.99 -3.19
CA VAL A 96 0.35 -15.58 -3.32
C VAL A 96 0.07 -14.99 -4.69
N LYS A 97 0.99 -14.16 -5.23
CA LYS A 97 0.84 -13.59 -6.57
C LYS A 97 0.84 -14.61 -7.70
N ALA A 98 1.37 -15.81 -7.48
CA ALA A 98 1.27 -16.89 -8.45
C ALA A 98 -0.11 -17.57 -8.43
N ARG A 99 -0.85 -17.46 -7.32
CA ARG A 99 -2.15 -18.12 -7.10
C ARG A 99 -3.33 -17.18 -7.31
N VAL A 100 -3.23 -15.94 -6.81
CA VAL A 100 -4.30 -14.93 -6.86
C VAL A 100 -4.00 -13.98 -8.01
N GLN A 101 -4.63 -14.25 -9.15
CA GLN A 101 -4.44 -13.51 -10.41
C GLN A 101 -5.49 -12.41 -10.58
N GLU A 102 -5.69 -11.58 -9.55
CA GLU A 102 -6.72 -10.55 -9.58
C GLU A 102 -6.26 -9.32 -10.40
N PRO A 103 -7.00 -8.96 -11.47
CA PRO A 103 -6.66 -7.82 -12.31
C PRO A 103 -6.83 -6.51 -11.56
N ARG A 104 -6.00 -5.51 -11.88
CA ARG A 104 -6.17 -4.16 -11.32
C ARG A 104 -7.35 -3.44 -11.97
N PRO A 105 -8.05 -2.53 -11.27
CA PRO A 105 -9.19 -1.82 -11.83
C PRO A 105 -8.87 -1.05 -13.13
N PHE A 106 -7.69 -0.46 -13.24
CA PHE A 106 -7.28 0.23 -14.48
C PHE A 106 -7.05 -0.73 -15.66
N VAL A 107 -6.71 -2.00 -15.40
CA VAL A 107 -6.51 -3.01 -16.45
C VAL A 107 -7.87 -3.46 -17.00
N ILE A 108 -8.87 -3.62 -16.14
CA ILE A 108 -10.26 -3.88 -16.55
C ILE A 108 -10.79 -2.72 -17.40
N TRP A 109 -10.53 -1.48 -16.98
CA TRP A 109 -10.87 -0.30 -17.78
C TRP A 109 -10.14 -0.27 -19.13
N LEU A 110 -8.87 -0.67 -19.15
CA LEU A 110 -8.06 -0.73 -20.38
C LEU A 110 -8.57 -1.81 -21.34
N GLU A 111 -8.98 -2.96 -20.84
CA GLU A 111 -9.64 -4.02 -21.61
C GLU A 111 -10.93 -3.49 -22.26
N ASN A 112 -11.80 -2.86 -21.47
CA ASN A 112 -13.06 -2.32 -21.96
C ASN A 112 -12.89 -1.18 -22.98
N SER A 113 -11.87 -0.33 -22.81
CA SER A 113 -11.69 0.87 -23.63
C SER A 113 -10.83 0.65 -24.88
N ARG A 114 -9.92 -0.34 -24.85
CA ARG A 114 -8.88 -0.54 -25.88
C ARG A 114 -8.79 -1.99 -26.37
N GLN A 115 -9.74 -2.85 -25.99
CA GLN A 115 -9.88 -4.25 -26.42
C GLN A 115 -8.62 -5.10 -26.19
N VAL A 116 -7.92 -4.91 -25.08
CA VAL A 116 -6.82 -5.79 -24.66
C VAL A 116 -7.36 -6.81 -23.66
N PRO A 117 -7.52 -8.10 -24.02
CA PRO A 117 -8.01 -9.10 -23.09
C PRO A 117 -7.10 -9.19 -21.85
N VAL A 118 -7.69 -9.19 -20.66
CA VAL A 118 -6.97 -9.30 -19.37
C VAL A 118 -6.10 -10.55 -19.34
N THR A 119 -6.59 -11.65 -19.91
CA THR A 119 -5.86 -12.93 -20.01
C THR A 119 -4.56 -12.79 -20.83
N GLN A 120 -4.63 -12.12 -21.99
CA GLN A 120 -3.46 -11.83 -22.82
C GLN A 120 -2.51 -10.86 -22.13
N PHE A 121 -3.04 -9.85 -21.43
CA PHE A 121 -2.23 -8.91 -20.67
C PHE A 121 -1.39 -9.62 -19.61
N TYR A 122 -1.99 -10.51 -18.82
CA TYR A 122 -1.29 -11.20 -17.73
C TYR A 122 -0.44 -12.39 -18.18
N ALA A 123 -0.63 -12.91 -19.41
CA ALA A 123 0.26 -13.89 -20.02
C ALA A 123 1.65 -13.30 -20.37
N LEU A 124 1.73 -11.98 -20.59
CA LEU A 124 2.98 -11.30 -20.94
C LEU A 124 3.95 -11.16 -19.75
N LYS A 125 5.26 -11.15 -20.06
CA LYS A 125 6.28 -10.85 -19.05
C LYS A 125 6.09 -9.43 -18.52
N ARG A 126 6.50 -9.17 -17.27
CA ARG A 126 6.31 -7.85 -16.60
C ARG A 126 6.82 -6.67 -17.44
N LYS A 127 7.96 -6.83 -18.11
CA LYS A 127 8.54 -5.79 -18.99
C LYS A 127 7.67 -5.53 -20.22
N GLU A 128 7.08 -6.57 -20.81
CA GLU A 128 6.17 -6.47 -21.96
C GLU A 128 4.83 -5.85 -21.56
N ARG A 129 4.28 -6.22 -20.39
CA ARG A 129 3.10 -5.54 -19.81
C ARG A 129 3.33 -4.04 -19.68
N ALA A 130 4.48 -3.63 -19.15
CA ALA A 130 4.81 -2.21 -19.02
C ALA A 130 4.87 -1.50 -20.38
N LYS A 131 5.44 -2.14 -21.41
CA LYS A 131 5.47 -1.61 -22.77
C LYS A 131 4.07 -1.51 -23.38
N LEU A 132 3.22 -2.52 -23.17
CA LEU A 132 1.84 -2.53 -23.66
C LEU A 132 1.02 -1.41 -23.00
N VAL A 133 1.13 -1.24 -21.68
CA VAL A 133 0.52 -0.11 -20.96
C VAL A 133 1.06 1.21 -21.52
N HIS A 134 2.37 1.33 -21.76
CA HIS A 134 2.95 2.53 -22.35
C HIS A 134 2.39 2.83 -23.74
N ALA A 135 2.33 1.85 -24.63
CA ALA A 135 1.83 2.02 -26.00
C ALA A 135 0.35 2.43 -26.01
N GLN A 136 -0.49 1.75 -25.20
CA GLN A 136 -1.92 2.04 -25.12
C GLN A 136 -2.22 3.41 -24.48
N LEU A 137 -1.39 3.83 -23.51
CA LEU A 137 -1.54 5.11 -22.82
C LEU A 137 -0.74 6.25 -23.46
N ALA A 138 0.04 5.99 -24.51
CA ALA A 138 0.81 7.02 -25.21
C ALA A 138 -0.14 8.05 -25.84
N GLN A 139 -1.28 7.59 -26.37
CA GLN A 139 -2.30 8.40 -27.02
C GLN A 139 -3.42 8.86 -26.06
N ALA A 140 -3.41 8.44 -24.80
CA ALA A 140 -4.42 8.84 -23.83
C ALA A 140 -4.12 10.25 -23.30
N GLN A 141 -4.92 11.24 -23.70
CA GLN A 141 -4.82 12.62 -23.21
C GLN A 141 -5.49 12.80 -21.83
N ASP A 142 -6.44 11.94 -21.50
CA ASP A 142 -7.23 12.03 -20.26
C ASP A 142 -6.48 11.57 -19.00
N ILE A 143 -5.28 11.00 -19.16
CA ILE A 143 -4.50 10.43 -18.05
C ILE A 143 -3.20 11.22 -17.87
N PRO A 144 -3.03 11.90 -16.71
CA PRO A 144 -1.83 12.67 -16.43
C PRO A 144 -0.54 11.84 -16.54
N PRO A 145 0.58 12.45 -16.98
CA PRO A 145 1.85 11.74 -17.18
C PRO A 145 2.36 10.98 -15.94
N PHE A 146 2.18 11.54 -14.73
CA PHE A 146 2.62 10.89 -13.50
C PHE A 146 1.88 9.56 -13.24
N LEU A 147 0.58 9.52 -13.53
CA LEU A 147 -0.26 8.35 -13.32
C LEU A 147 0.07 7.26 -14.36
N ARG A 148 0.31 7.65 -15.62
CA ARG A 148 0.79 6.73 -16.67
C ARG A 148 2.10 6.05 -16.27
N LYS A 149 3.05 6.83 -15.76
CA LYS A 149 4.34 6.30 -15.27
C LYS A 149 4.15 5.35 -14.08
N HIS A 150 3.24 5.68 -13.17
CA HIS A 150 2.92 4.81 -12.03
C HIS A 150 2.30 3.48 -12.48
N TRP A 151 1.33 3.48 -13.40
CA TRP A 151 0.71 2.25 -13.93
C TRP A 151 1.70 1.38 -14.70
N GLN A 152 2.66 1.97 -15.42
CA GLN A 152 3.73 1.22 -16.08
C GLN A 152 4.67 0.51 -15.09
N LYS A 153 4.88 1.09 -13.91
CA LYS A 153 5.70 0.49 -12.83
C LYS A 153 4.93 -0.62 -12.09
N GLU A 154 3.63 -0.41 -11.89
CA GLU A 154 2.71 -1.22 -11.10
C GLU A 154 1.85 -2.18 -11.95
N THR A 155 2.48 -2.94 -12.85
CA THR A 155 1.80 -3.89 -13.77
C THR A 155 1.48 -5.27 -13.18
N GLY A 156 1.82 -5.51 -11.91
CA GLY A 156 1.52 -6.78 -11.23
C GLY A 156 0.04 -6.92 -10.86
N PHE A 157 -0.37 -8.13 -10.46
CA PHE A 157 -1.69 -8.36 -9.87
C PHE A 157 -1.94 -7.46 -8.65
N ALA A 158 -3.22 -7.18 -8.39
CA ALA A 158 -3.68 -6.25 -7.36
C ALA A 158 -3.37 -6.75 -5.95
N PHE A 159 -3.44 -8.08 -5.73
CA PHE A 159 -3.28 -8.69 -4.41
C PHE A 159 -1.90 -9.36 -4.23
N PRO A 160 -1.30 -9.34 -3.02
CA PRO A 160 -1.63 -8.50 -1.87
C PRO A 160 -1.02 -7.09 -1.96
N SER A 161 -1.65 -6.11 -1.29
CA SER A 161 -1.20 -4.70 -1.25
C SER A 161 -0.05 -4.49 -0.26
N GLY A 162 1.16 -4.27 -0.80
CA GLY A 162 2.34 -3.95 0.01
C GLY A 162 2.23 -2.62 0.74
N HIS A 163 1.65 -1.61 0.09
CA HIS A 163 1.46 -0.26 0.65
C HIS A 163 0.56 -0.30 1.88
N THR A 164 -0.55 -1.02 1.79
CA THR A 164 -1.50 -1.15 2.90
C THR A 164 -0.89 -1.89 4.08
N MET A 165 -0.21 -3.03 3.83
CA MET A 165 0.45 -3.78 4.89
C MET A 165 1.48 -2.93 5.65
N PHE A 166 2.27 -2.13 4.93
CA PHE A 166 3.25 -1.24 5.54
C PHE A 166 2.60 -0.13 6.39
N ALA A 167 1.67 0.64 5.79
CA ALA A 167 1.01 1.75 6.47
C ALA A 167 0.19 1.28 7.67
N ALA A 168 -0.63 0.24 7.50
CA ALA A 168 -1.45 -0.31 8.58
C ALA A 168 -0.59 -0.87 9.72
N SER A 169 0.54 -1.53 9.42
CA SER A 169 1.43 -2.03 10.48
C SER A 169 1.98 -0.89 11.34
N TRP A 170 2.38 0.23 10.75
CA TRP A 170 2.83 1.41 11.50
C TRP A 170 1.72 2.04 12.34
N ALA A 171 0.52 2.19 11.80
CA ALA A 171 -0.64 2.69 12.53
C ALA A 171 -1.00 1.79 13.73
N LEU A 172 -1.00 0.47 13.54
CA LEU A 172 -1.26 -0.50 14.61
C LEU A 172 -0.18 -0.46 15.70
N LEU A 173 1.10 -0.36 15.32
CA LEU A 173 2.21 -0.19 16.26
C LEU A 173 2.08 1.13 17.04
N ALA A 174 1.69 2.22 16.38
CA ALA A 174 1.46 3.51 17.01
C ALA A 174 0.33 3.43 18.05
N ALA A 175 -0.83 2.91 17.66
CA ALA A 175 -1.98 2.77 18.55
C ALA A 175 -1.69 1.84 19.74
N GLY A 176 -1.00 0.71 19.50
CA GLY A 176 -0.66 -0.26 20.54
C GLY A 176 0.35 0.25 21.55
N LEU A 177 1.44 0.88 21.08
CA LEU A 177 2.63 1.17 21.88
C LEU A 177 2.74 2.64 22.29
N LEU A 178 2.29 3.58 21.45
CA LEU A 178 2.51 5.00 21.67
C LEU A 178 1.36 5.69 22.39
N TRP A 179 0.16 5.09 22.40
CA TRP A 179 -1.01 5.62 23.09
C TRP A 179 -0.79 5.87 24.61
N PRO A 180 -0.26 4.92 25.42
CA PRO A 180 0.06 5.18 26.84
C PRO A 180 1.10 6.26 27.07
N ARG A 181 1.94 6.50 26.04
CA ARG A 181 3.06 7.44 26.10
C ARG A 181 2.65 8.85 25.71
N ARG A 182 1.34 9.12 25.62
CA ARG A 182 0.73 10.42 25.27
C ARG A 182 1.22 10.98 23.92
N ARG A 183 1.63 10.11 23.00
CA ARG A 183 2.05 10.51 21.63
C ARG A 183 0.84 10.54 20.69
N TRP A 184 -0.23 11.22 21.09
CA TRP A 184 -1.51 11.20 20.36
C TRP A 184 -1.40 11.79 18.96
N GLY A 185 -0.56 12.82 18.76
CA GLY A 185 -0.28 13.37 17.43
C GLY A 185 0.25 12.31 16.46
N THR A 186 1.23 11.50 16.89
CA THR A 186 1.76 10.40 16.07
C THR A 186 0.68 9.35 15.75
N VAL A 187 -0.21 9.06 16.70
CA VAL A 187 -1.30 8.09 16.50
C VAL A 187 -2.39 8.64 15.57
N ALA A 188 -2.63 9.95 15.58
CA ALA A 188 -3.62 10.57 14.69
C ALA A 188 -3.12 10.71 13.25
N VAL A 189 -1.80 10.88 13.06
CA VAL A 189 -1.18 11.03 11.74
C VAL A 189 -0.98 9.68 11.02
N LEU A 190 -0.80 8.59 11.77
CA LEU A 190 -0.57 7.23 11.24
C LEU A 190 -1.85 6.40 11.25
#